data_AF-A0A9D4USJ6-F1
#
_entry.id   AF-A0A9D4USJ6-F1
#
_cell.length_a   1.000
_cell.length_b   1.000
_cell.length_c   1.000
_cell.angle_alpha   90.00
_cell.angle_beta   90.00
_cell.angle_gamma   90.00
#
_symmetry.space_group_name_H-M   'P 1'
#
loop_
_entity.id
_entity.type
_entity.pdbx_description
1 polymer ?
#
loop_
_entity_poly.entity_id
_entity_poly.type
_entity_poly.pdbx_seq_one_letter_code
_entity_poly.pdbx_strand_id
1 'polypeptide(L)'
;MEFMANMFDKTALDRLRLVATSPFARITYTEAVEILEKVTDRKFENDVRWGIDLASEHERYLTEEVFKKFVIVYNYPKDIKAFVGRERLTHP
;
A
#
# COMPACT_ATOMS: atom_id res chain seq x y z
N MET A 1 -39.05 3.54 -0.19
CA MET A 1 -38.07 4.65 -0.20
C MET A 1 -37.23 4.75 1.08
N GLU A 2 -37.45 3.89 2.09
CA GLU A 2 -36.68 3.94 3.35
C GLU A 2 -35.34 3.18 3.30
N PHE A 3 -35.14 2.28 2.33
CA PHE A 3 -33.92 1.48 2.21
C PHE A 3 -32.70 2.30 1.71
N MET A 4 -32.93 3.38 0.95
CA MET A 4 -31.86 4.21 0.37
C MET A 4 -31.44 5.37 1.28
N ALA A 5 -32.28 5.77 2.24
CA ALA A 5 -32.00 6.90 3.13
C ALA A 5 -31.01 6.57 4.25
N ASN A 6 -30.87 5.29 4.62
CA ASN A 6 -29.95 4.82 5.67
C ASN A 6 -28.53 4.48 5.18
N MET A 7 -28.26 4.55 3.87
CA MET A 7 -26.92 4.24 3.31
C MET A 7 -25.99 5.46 3.21
N PHE A 8 -26.48 6.67 3.50
CA PHE A 8 -25.62 7.83 3.66
C PHE A 8 -24.96 7.77 5.02
N ASP A 9 -23.96 6.89 5.13
CA ASP A 9 -23.03 6.88 6.25
C ASP A 9 -22.39 8.26 6.34
N LYS A 10 -22.80 9.08 7.32
CA LYS A 10 -22.31 10.44 7.51
C LYS A 10 -20.79 10.47 7.69
N THR A 11 -20.20 9.35 8.13
CA THR A 11 -18.76 9.18 8.26
C THR A 11 -18.05 8.93 6.93
N ALA A 12 -18.78 8.62 5.84
CA ALA A 12 -18.19 8.44 4.52
C ALA A 12 -17.60 9.75 3.97
N LEU A 13 -18.28 10.88 4.20
CA LEU A 13 -17.75 12.21 3.86
C LEU A 13 -16.48 12.53 4.66
N ASP A 14 -16.45 12.16 5.94
CA ASP A 14 -15.29 12.38 6.81
C ASP A 14 -14.11 11.49 6.41
N ARG A 15 -14.35 10.22 6.06
CA ARG A 15 -13.33 9.32 5.50
C ARG A 15 -12.77 9.87 4.18
N LEU A 16 -13.64 10.36 3.28
CA LEU A 16 -13.21 10.93 2.01
C LEU A 16 -12.36 12.18 2.23
N ARG A 17 -12.76 13.07 3.16
CA ARG A 17 -11.98 14.25 3.54
C ARG A 17 -10.63 13.86 4.14
N LEU A 18 -10.59 12.86 5.02
CA LEU A 18 -9.37 12.35 5.62
C LEU A 18 -8.40 11.83 4.56
N VAL A 19 -8.89 11.07 3.58
CA VAL A 19 -8.09 10.58 2.44
C VAL A 19 -7.58 11.75 1.59
N ALA A 20 -8.43 12.75 1.34
CA ALA A 20 -8.09 13.88 0.47
C ALA A 20 -7.04 14.83 1.09
N THR A 21 -7.01 14.97 2.41
CA THR A 21 -6.11 15.92 3.10
C THR A 21 -4.89 15.27 3.74
N SER A 22 -4.89 13.95 3.93
CA SER A 22 -3.78 13.26 4.59
C SER A 22 -2.56 13.14 3.67
N PRO A 23 -1.34 13.40 4.18
CA PRO A 23 -0.13 13.16 3.41
C PRO A 23 0.07 11.67 3.16
N PHE A 24 0.23 11.29 1.90
CA PHE A 24 0.59 9.93 1.52
C PHE A 24 2.07 9.68 1.75
N ALA A 25 2.42 8.55 2.36
CA ALA A 25 3.78 8.03 2.28
C ALA A 25 4.01 7.49 0.86
N ARG A 26 5.13 7.85 0.25
CA ARG A 26 5.51 7.34 -1.07
C ARG A 26 6.85 6.64 -0.93
N ILE A 27 6.86 5.33 -1.16
CA ILE A 27 8.08 4.51 -1.09
C ILE A 27 8.22 3.65 -2.34
N THR A 28 9.45 3.33 -2.69
CA THR A 28 9.73 2.35 -3.74
C THR A 28 9.45 0.94 -3.25
N TYR A 29 9.22 0.02 -4.18
CA TYR A 29 9.08 -1.41 -3.88
C TYR A 29 10.29 -1.95 -3.11
N THR A 30 11.51 -1.56 -3.49
CA THR A 30 12.73 -2.00 -2.80
C THR A 30 12.74 -1.53 -1.34
N GLU A 31 12.42 -0.26 -1.08
CA GLU A 31 12.30 0.25 0.30
C GLU A 31 11.22 -0.48 1.09
N ALA A 32 10.08 -0.80 0.45
CA ALA A 32 9.01 -1.56 1.09
C ALA A 32 9.49 -2.95 1.53
N VAL A 33 10.17 -3.69 0.64
CA VAL A 33 10.74 -5.01 0.95
C VAL A 33 11.80 -4.90 2.03
N GLU A 34 12.73 -3.95 1.95
CA GLU A 34 13.78 -3.76 2.97
C GLU A 34 13.21 -3.48 4.36
N ILE A 35 12.12 -2.70 4.45
CA ILE A 35 11.42 -2.45 5.71
C ILE A 35 10.85 -3.76 6.26
N LEU A 36 10.17 -4.53 5.41
CA LEU A 36 9.51 -5.78 5.79
C LEU A 36 10.51 -6.87 6.18
N GLU A 37 11.66 -6.98 5.50
CA GLU A 37 12.72 -7.96 5.82
C GLU A 37 13.40 -7.67 7.17
N LYS A 38 13.42 -6.40 7.61
CA LYS A 38 13.99 -6.01 8.91
C LYS A 38 13.07 -6.27 10.10
N VAL A 39 11.84 -6.71 9.85
CA VAL A 39 10.85 -7.00 10.89
C VAL A 39 11.21 -8.33 11.56
N THR A 40 11.63 -8.27 12.82
CA THR A 40 12.02 -9.47 13.61
C THR A 40 11.03 -9.81 14.71
N ASP A 41 10.13 -8.88 15.04
CA ASP A 41 9.17 -8.94 16.16
C ASP A 41 7.86 -9.64 15.78
N ARG A 42 7.65 -9.94 14.50
CA ARG A 42 6.50 -10.72 14.02
C ARG A 42 6.89 -11.63 12.87
N LYS A 43 6.09 -12.68 12.67
CA LYS A 43 6.21 -13.59 11.55
C LYS A 43 5.07 -13.29 10.56
N PHE A 44 5.43 -13.06 9.29
CA PHE A 44 4.47 -12.99 8.18
C PHE A 44 4.10 -14.40 7.71
N GLU A 45 2.87 -14.57 7.24
CA GLU A 45 2.41 -15.85 6.67
C GLU A 45 2.95 -16.08 5.26
N ASN A 46 3.01 -15.01 4.47
CA ASN A 46 3.64 -14.94 3.17
C ASN A 46 5.10 -14.51 3.28
N ASP A 47 5.94 -15.15 2.47
CA ASP A 47 7.36 -14.79 2.36
C ASP A 47 7.52 -13.29 2.09
N VAL A 48 8.59 -12.72 2.63
CA VAL A 48 9.06 -11.39 2.28
C VAL A 48 10.42 -11.54 1.62
N ARG A 49 10.49 -11.22 0.34
CA ARG A 49 11.74 -11.17 -0.42
C ARG A 49 11.62 -10.24 -1.61
N TRP A 50 12.75 -9.76 -2.10
CA TRP A 50 12.75 -9.00 -3.35
C TRP A 50 12.36 -9.90 -4.53
N GLY A 51 11.47 -9.41 -5.40
CA GLY A 51 10.99 -10.17 -6.57
C GLY A 51 9.73 -10.99 -6.34
N ILE A 52 9.02 -10.83 -5.22
CA ILE A 52 7.64 -11.31 -5.04
C ILE A 52 6.68 -10.16 -4.78
N ASP A 53 5.41 -10.35 -5.12
CA ASP A 53 4.39 -9.35 -4.85
C ASP A 53 4.14 -9.21 -3.34
N LEU A 54 3.72 -8.02 -2.92
CA LEU A 54 3.39 -7.77 -1.52
C LEU A 54 1.99 -8.33 -1.22
N ALA A 55 1.89 -9.17 -0.19
CA ALA A 55 0.61 -9.67 0.29
C ALA A 55 -0.13 -8.60 1.11
N SER A 56 -1.45 -8.77 1.28
CA SER A 56 -2.28 -7.81 2.03
C SER A 56 -1.80 -7.58 3.47
N GLU A 57 -1.20 -8.59 4.11
CA GLU A 57 -0.61 -8.42 5.44
C GLU A 57 0.62 -7.48 5.46
N HIS A 58 1.41 -7.49 4.38
CA HIS A 58 2.58 -6.64 4.22
C HIS A 58 2.14 -5.19 4.01
N GLU A 59 1.16 -4.98 3.12
CA GLU A 59 0.56 -3.66 2.86
C GLU A 59 -0.07 -3.07 4.11
N ARG A 60 -0.77 -3.91 4.89
CA ARG A 60 -1.39 -3.52 6.15
C ARG A 60 -0.33 -3.13 7.19
N TYR A 61 0.75 -3.89 7.31
CA TYR A 61 1.83 -3.55 8.23
C TYR A 61 2.50 -2.21 7.88
N LEU A 62 2.80 -1.98 6.61
CA LEU A 62 3.36 -0.71 6.15
C LEU A 62 2.41 0.46 6.49
N THR A 63 1.11 0.28 6.26
CA THR A 63 0.11 1.33 6.46
C THR A 63 -0.19 1.60 7.94
N GLU A 64 -0.40 0.56 8.74
CA GLU A 64 -0.91 0.67 10.11
C GLU A 64 0.21 0.80 11.15
N GLU A 65 1.34 0.13 10.96
CA GLU A 65 2.42 0.10 11.97
C GLU A 65 3.57 1.03 11.61
N VAL A 66 4.04 1.00 10.36
CA VAL A 66 5.23 1.76 9.95
C VAL A 66 4.90 3.23 9.70
N PHE A 67 3.96 3.50 8.79
CA PHE A 67 3.70 4.87 8.32
C PHE A 67 2.49 5.53 8.99
N LYS A 68 1.55 4.75 9.55
CA LYS A 68 0.31 5.23 10.18
C LYS A 68 -0.49 6.18 9.28
N LYS A 69 -0.41 5.97 7.97
CA LYS A 69 -1.05 6.76 6.91
C LYS A 69 -1.07 5.96 5.62
N PHE A 70 -1.86 6.39 4.64
CA PHE A 70 -1.89 5.75 3.32
C PHE A 70 -0.52 5.70 2.66
N VAL A 71 -0.13 4.51 2.19
CA VAL A 71 1.17 4.25 1.55
C VAL A 71 0.96 3.98 0.06
N ILE A 72 1.72 4.68 -0.78
CA ILE A 72 1.83 4.42 -2.20
C ILE A 72 3.17 3.74 -2.44
N VAL A 73 3.13 2.48 -2.86
CA VAL A 73 4.31 1.73 -3.29
C VAL A 73 4.45 1.82 -4.80
N TYR A 74 5.63 2.22 -5.29
CA TYR A 74 5.88 2.41 -6.72
C TYR A 74 7.24 1.83 -7.16
N ASN A 75 7.52 1.80 -8.47
CA ASN A 75 8.72 1.16 -9.05
C ASN A 75 8.85 -0.34 -8.74
N TYR A 76 7.75 -1.10 -8.88
CA TYR A 76 7.80 -2.56 -8.84
C TYR A 76 8.67 -3.10 -9.99
N PRO A 77 9.45 -4.18 -9.78
CA PRO A 77 10.15 -4.86 -10.84
C PRO A 77 9.19 -5.32 -11.94
N LYS A 78 9.64 -5.21 -13.18
CA LYS A 78 8.85 -5.48 -14.39
C LYS A 78 8.31 -6.91 -14.43
N ASP A 79 9.05 -7.85 -13.87
CA ASP A 79 8.76 -9.28 -13.98
C ASP A 79 7.72 -9.78 -12.97
N ILE A 80 7.35 -8.95 -11.98
CA ILE A 80 6.46 -9.36 -10.88
C ILE A 80 5.05 -8.77 -10.99
N LYS A 81 4.83 -7.82 -11.90
CA LYS A 81 3.53 -7.14 -12.06
C LYS A 81 3.08 -7.17 -13.52
N ALA A 82 1.80 -7.48 -13.73
CA ALA A 82 1.20 -7.62 -15.05
C ALA A 82 1.45 -6.40 -15.95
N PHE A 83 1.50 -6.63 -17.28
CA PHE A 83 1.88 -5.75 -18.41
C PHE A 83 1.24 -4.34 -18.51
N VAL A 84 0.52 -3.84 -17.49
CA VAL A 84 -0.23 -2.56 -17.46
C VAL A 84 0.54 -1.45 -16.71
N GLY A 85 1.88 -1.56 -16.60
CA GLY A 85 2.72 -0.53 -15.98
C GLY A 85 3.47 0.30 -17.02
N ARG A 86 3.21 1.61 -17.13
CA ARG A 86 3.90 2.51 -18.06
C ARG A 86 5.39 2.61 -17.70
N GLU A 87 6.23 2.36 -18.69
CA GLU A 87 7.69 2.33 -18.64
C GLU A 87 8.30 3.68 -18.21
N ARG A 88 9.24 3.64 -17.25
CA ARG A 88 10.23 4.71 -17.06
C ARG A 88 11.60 4.13 -17.34
N LEU A 89 12.12 4.43 -18.53
CA LEU A 89 13.53 4.22 -18.87
C LEU A 89 14.36 5.22 -18.07
N THR A 90 14.94 4.80 -16.95
CA THR A 90 16.14 5.45 -16.43
C THR A 90 17.32 4.61 -16.88
N HIS A 91 17.90 4.99 -18.02
CA HIS A 91 19.23 4.52 -18.42
C HIS A 91 20.29 5.46 -17.81
N PRO A 92 21.50 4.94 -17.52
CA PRO A 92 22.57 5.64 -16.79
C PRO A 92 23.09 6.90 -17.50
#